data_AF-A0A350M3H4-F1
#
_entry.id   AF-A0A350M3H4-F1
#
_cell.length_a   1.000
_cell.length_b   1.000
_cell.length_c   1.000
_cell.angle_alpha   90.00
_cell.angle_beta   90.00
_cell.angle_gamma   90.00
#
_symmetry.space_group_name_H-M   'P 1'
#
loop_
_entity.id
_entity.type
_entity.pdbx_description
1 polymer ?
#
loop_
_entity_poly.entity_id
_entity_poly.type
_entity_poly.pdbx_seq_one_letter_code
_entity_poly.pdbx_strand_id
1 'polypeptide(L)'
;MSTGLSEQEIVRRNALDELKAIGVNPYPAERFDVNTSSEEIKKEFIGNEDKFKQVAIAGRLMSRRIMGKASFAEIQDVHGRIQIYINRDEICPTEDKSLYNDVFKKLLDIGDIIGISGYVFTTQVGVIS
;
A
#
# COMPACT_ATOMS: atom_id res chain seq x y z
N MET A 1 8.04 23.60 26.54
CA MET A 1 7.81 22.55 25.52
C MET A 1 8.64 22.93 24.32
N SER A 2 9.60 22.10 23.92
CA SER A 2 10.55 22.40 22.85
C SER A 2 9.79 22.69 21.55
N THR A 3 9.92 23.91 21.03
CA THR A 3 9.27 24.39 19.80
C THR A 3 10.00 23.92 18.53
N GLY A 4 10.61 22.74 18.59
CA GLY A 4 11.35 22.13 17.49
C GLY A 4 10.60 20.91 16.96
N LEU A 5 10.63 20.71 15.64
CA LEU A 5 10.11 19.51 15.01
C LEU A 5 10.85 18.28 15.56
N SER A 6 10.11 17.19 15.79
CA SER A 6 10.74 15.89 16.08
C SER A 6 11.56 15.42 14.88
N GLU A 7 12.60 14.62 15.12
CA GLU A 7 13.40 13.99 14.05
C GLU A 7 12.51 13.22 13.08
N GLN A 8 11.48 12.53 13.60
CA GLN A 8 10.51 11.82 12.77
C GLN A 8 9.67 12.76 11.90
N GLU A 9 9.30 13.94 12.40
CA GLU A 9 8.56 14.92 11.61
C GLU A 9 9.41 15.51 10.48
N ILE A 10 10.70 15.74 10.75
CA ILE A 10 11.65 16.22 9.74
C ILE A 10 11.78 15.18 8.62
N VAL A 11 11.97 13.91 8.98
CA VAL A 11 12.06 12.80 8.00
C VAL A 11 10.79 12.70 7.15
N ARG A 12 9.59 12.74 7.76
CA ARG A 12 8.33 12.67 7.01
C ARG A 12 8.12 13.88 6.09
N ARG A 13 8.52 15.07 6.52
CA ARG A 13 8.43 16.29 5.69
C ARG A 13 9.40 16.24 4.51
N ASN A 14 10.61 15.74 4.71
CA ASN A 14 11.56 15.55 3.62
C ASN A 14 11.05 14.51 2.61
N ALA A 15 10.51 13.38 3.09
CA ALA A 15 9.89 12.37 2.23
C ALA A 15 8.71 12.94 1.43
N LEU A 16 7.89 13.81 2.04
CA LEU A 16 6.82 14.52 1.34
C LEU A 16 7.33 15.43 0.22
N ASP A 17 8.45 16.12 0.44
CA ASP A 17 9.07 16.98 -0.56
C ASP A 17 9.64 16.16 -1.72
N GLU A 18 10.34 15.06 -1.40
CA GLU A 18 10.84 14.10 -2.38
C GLU A 18 9.72 13.51 -3.24
N LEU A 19 8.59 13.11 -2.63
CA LEU A 19 7.40 12.63 -3.36
C LEU A 19 6.90 13.66 -4.39
N LYS A 20 6.84 14.93 -3.99
CA LYS A 20 6.43 16.02 -4.89
C LYS A 20 7.45 16.24 -6.00
N ALA A 21 8.74 16.15 -5.69
CA ALA A 21 9.82 16.34 -6.66
C ALA A 21 9.82 15.27 -7.76
N ILE A 22 9.45 14.03 -7.44
CA ILE A 22 9.27 12.96 -8.42
C ILE A 22 7.90 12.98 -9.13
N GLY A 23 7.10 14.03 -8.91
CA GLY A 23 5.81 14.24 -9.57
C GLY A 23 4.65 13.41 -8.99
N VAL A 24 4.85 12.73 -7.86
CA VAL A 24 3.79 11.99 -7.17
C VAL A 24 3.02 12.96 -6.27
N ASN A 25 1.71 13.08 -6.50
CA ASN A 25 0.87 13.90 -5.64
C ASN A 25 0.52 13.12 -4.34
N PRO A 26 1.02 13.53 -3.16
CA PRO A 26 0.71 12.86 -1.89
C PRO A 26 -0.75 13.05 -1.45
N TYR A 27 -1.43 14.09 -1.97
CA TYR A 27 -2.82 14.41 -1.63
C TYR A 27 -3.63 14.62 -2.92
N PRO A 28 -3.93 13.52 -3.65
CA PRO A 28 -4.77 13.59 -4.83
C PRO A 28 -6.17 14.07 -4.44
N ALA A 29 -6.70 15.04 -5.18
CA ALA A 29 -8.09 15.46 -5.05
C ALA A 29 -9.06 14.43 -5.67
N GLU A 30 -8.54 13.58 -6.55
CA GLU A 30 -9.27 12.51 -7.20
C GLU A 30 -9.65 11.43 -6.18
N ARG A 31 -10.93 11.05 -6.19
CA ARG A 31 -11.43 9.97 -5.35
C ARG A 31 -10.88 8.64 -5.86
N PHE A 32 -10.22 7.89 -4.98
CA PHE A 32 -9.89 6.49 -5.25
C PHE A 32 -11.16 5.63 -5.10
N ASP A 33 -11.54 4.92 -6.16
CA ASP A 33 -12.75 4.10 -6.17
C ASP A 33 -12.48 2.74 -5.53
N VAL A 34 -12.99 2.54 -4.32
CA VAL A 34 -12.89 1.30 -3.56
C VAL A 34 -14.07 0.42 -3.92
N ASN A 35 -13.81 -0.81 -4.35
CA ASN A 35 -14.85 -1.73 -4.82
C ASN A 35 -15.18 -2.86 -3.83
N THR A 36 -14.32 -3.10 -2.84
CA THR A 36 -14.50 -4.16 -1.84
C THR A 36 -13.86 -3.76 -0.51
N SER A 37 -14.12 -4.52 0.54
CA SER A 37 -13.56 -4.29 1.88
C SER A 37 -12.69 -5.45 2.34
N SER A 38 -11.82 -5.19 3.32
CA SER A 38 -10.95 -6.23 3.90
C SER A 38 -11.74 -7.39 4.54
N GLU A 39 -12.93 -7.11 5.08
CA GLU A 39 -13.80 -8.14 5.64
C GLU A 39 -14.50 -8.95 4.55
N GLU A 40 -15.00 -8.30 3.50
CA GLU A 40 -15.66 -8.97 2.37
C GLU A 40 -14.71 -9.94 1.66
N ILE A 41 -13.48 -9.49 1.38
CA ILE A 41 -12.44 -10.36 0.82
C ILE A 41 -12.25 -11.61 1.68
N LYS A 42 -12.09 -11.46 3.00
CA LYS A 42 -11.85 -12.62 3.88
C LYS A 42 -13.03 -13.60 3.95
N LYS A 43 -14.25 -13.11 3.83
CA LYS A 43 -15.47 -13.93 3.95
C LYS A 43 -15.84 -14.61 2.63
N GLU A 44 -15.75 -13.89 1.52
CA GLU A 44 -16.32 -14.33 0.25
C GLU A 44 -15.29 -14.91 -0.73
N PHE A 45 -13.99 -14.66 -0.53
CA PHE A 45 -12.94 -15.14 -1.44
C PHE A 45 -12.91 -16.67 -1.52
N ILE A 46 -13.07 -17.37 -0.39
CA ILE A 46 -13.11 -18.83 -0.35
C ILE A 46 -14.40 -19.31 -1.00
N GLY A 47 -14.31 -19.80 -2.24
CA GLY A 47 -15.44 -20.27 -3.04
C GLY A 47 -15.90 -19.32 -4.15
N ASN A 48 -15.39 -18.08 -4.20
CA ASN A 48 -15.70 -17.12 -5.27
C ASN A 48 -14.43 -16.41 -5.80
N GLU A 49 -13.35 -17.15 -6.00
CA GLU A 49 -12.04 -16.62 -6.43
C GLU A 49 -12.12 -15.76 -7.71
N ASP A 50 -13.03 -16.07 -8.63
CA ASP A 50 -13.22 -15.33 -9.88
C ASP A 50 -13.68 -13.88 -9.67
N LYS A 51 -14.47 -13.63 -8.61
CA LYS A 51 -15.01 -12.32 -8.25
C LYS A 51 -13.91 -11.34 -7.79
N PHE A 52 -12.79 -11.85 -7.29
CA PHE A 52 -11.72 -11.06 -6.67
C PHE A 52 -10.48 -10.88 -7.55
N LYS A 53 -10.64 -11.03 -8.88
CA LYS A 53 -9.59 -10.76 -9.86
C LYS A 53 -9.28 -9.26 -10.06
N GLN A 54 -10.21 -8.39 -9.70
CA GLN A 54 -10.03 -6.94 -9.73
C GLN A 54 -10.60 -6.35 -8.45
N VAL A 55 -9.74 -6.15 -7.47
CA VAL A 55 -10.06 -5.53 -6.19
C VAL A 55 -9.36 -4.19 -6.07
N ALA A 56 -10.06 -3.22 -5.51
CA ALA A 56 -9.54 -1.91 -5.16
C ALA A 56 -9.93 -1.64 -3.70
N ILE A 57 -8.92 -1.47 -2.84
CA ILE A 57 -9.09 -1.22 -1.41
C ILE A 57 -8.22 -0.04 -1.00
N ALA A 58 -8.66 0.70 0.00
CA ALA A 58 -7.87 1.79 0.59
C ALA A 58 -7.78 1.59 2.10
N GLY A 59 -6.64 1.94 2.68
CA GLY A 59 -6.44 1.78 4.12
C GLY A 59 -5.16 2.40 4.61
N ARG A 60 -5.00 2.38 5.94
CA ARG A 60 -3.79 2.84 6.61
C ARG A 60 -2.73 1.73 6.61
N LEU A 61 -1.52 2.06 6.19
CA LEU A 61 -0.38 1.16 6.28
C LEU A 61 0.01 0.95 7.75
N MET A 62 -0.17 -0.26 8.26
CA MET A 62 0.12 -0.63 9.65
C MET A 62 1.51 -1.24 9.80
N SER A 63 1.93 -2.05 8.83
CA SER A 63 3.26 -2.64 8.81
C SER A 63 3.74 -2.85 7.39
N ARG A 64 5.06 -2.90 7.22
CA ARG A 64 5.71 -3.26 5.96
C ARG A 64 6.97 -4.08 6.22
N ARG A 65 7.21 -5.07 5.37
CA ARG A 65 8.35 -5.98 5.37
C ARG A 65 8.90 -6.04 3.94
N ILE A 66 10.04 -5.41 3.73
CA ILE A 66 10.66 -5.31 2.42
C ILE A 66 11.61 -6.49 2.21
N MET A 67 11.37 -7.27 1.15
CA MET A 67 12.13 -8.47 0.78
C MET A 67 12.76 -8.30 -0.60
N GLY A 68 13.66 -7.33 -0.74
CA GLY A 68 14.33 -7.03 -2.01
C GLY A 68 13.36 -6.50 -3.05
N LYS A 69 12.97 -7.34 -4.02
CA LYS A 69 12.06 -7.00 -5.13
C LYS A 69 10.57 -7.18 -4.81
N ALA A 70 10.25 -7.87 -3.72
CA ALA A 70 8.89 -8.02 -3.23
C ALA A 70 8.79 -7.44 -1.82
N SER A 71 7.59 -7.06 -1.42
CA SER A 71 7.29 -6.58 -0.08
C SER A 71 5.94 -7.12 0.39
N PHE A 72 5.87 -7.43 1.68
CA PHE A 72 4.63 -7.70 2.36
C PHE A 72 4.26 -6.50 3.21
N ALA A 73 3.02 -6.06 3.17
CA ALA A 73 2.53 -5.02 4.04
C ALA A 73 1.20 -5.42 4.65
N GLU A 74 0.81 -4.75 5.72
CA GLU A 74 -0.52 -4.88 6.32
C GLU A 74 -1.20 -3.53 6.22
N ILE A 75 -2.39 -3.50 5.62
CA ILE A 75 -3.23 -2.31 5.61
C ILE A 75 -4.44 -2.53 6.51
N GLN A 76 -4.87 -1.45 7.16
CA GLN A 76 -6.09 -1.41 7.95
C GLN A 76 -7.10 -0.48 7.30
N ASP A 77 -8.19 -1.06 6.84
CA ASP A 77 -9.40 -0.37 6.42
C ASP A 77 -10.38 -0.23 7.62
N VAL A 78 -11.51 0.44 7.43
CA VAL A 78 -12.61 0.57 8.41
C VAL A 78 -13.08 -0.79 8.94
N HIS A 79 -13.13 -1.81 8.09
CA HIS A 79 -13.69 -3.12 8.46
C HIS A 79 -12.68 -4.09 9.07
N GLY A 80 -11.38 -3.83 8.93
CA GLY A 80 -10.37 -4.77 9.39
C GLY A 80 -9.02 -4.59 8.74
N ARG A 81 -8.17 -5.61 8.93
CA ARG A 81 -6.81 -5.64 8.39
C ARG A 81 -6.65 -6.69 7.33
N ILE A 82 -5.88 -6.40 6.29
CA ILE A 82 -5.54 -7.36 5.25
C ILE A 82 -4.06 -7.24 4.91
N GLN A 83 -3.44 -8.40 4.66
CA GLN A 83 -2.09 -8.46 4.17
C GLN A 83 -2.11 -8.11 2.68
N ILE A 84 -1.09 -7.41 2.23
CA ILE A 84 -0.90 -7.08 0.82
C ILE A 84 0.47 -7.60 0.39
N TYR A 85 0.52 -8.13 -0.82
CA TYR A 85 1.75 -8.51 -1.48
C TYR A 85 2.02 -7.55 -2.63
N ILE A 86 3.21 -6.96 -2.63
CA ILE A 86 3.63 -6.01 -3.65
C ILE A 86 4.90 -6.52 -4.29
N ASN A 87 4.84 -6.76 -5.59
CA ASN A 87 6.00 -7.11 -6.40
C ASN A 87 6.38 -5.93 -7.29
N ARG A 88 7.65 -5.52 -7.23
CA ARG A 88 8.19 -4.44 -8.05
C ARG A 88 7.91 -4.65 -9.53
N ASP A 89 8.18 -5.84 -10.05
CA ASP A 89 8.10 -6.10 -11.49
C ASP A 89 6.62 -6.15 -11.98
N GLU A 90 5.65 -6.25 -11.06
CA GLU A 90 4.21 -6.15 -11.38
C GLU A 90 3.70 -4.70 -11.35
N ILE A 91 4.11 -3.90 -10.35
CA ILE A 91 3.69 -2.49 -10.23
C ILE A 91 4.49 -1.54 -11.12
N CYS A 92 5.66 -1.97 -11.60
CA CYS A 92 6.52 -1.23 -12.51
C CYS A 92 6.71 -2.06 -13.80
N PRO A 93 5.70 -2.11 -14.69
CA PRO A 93 5.81 -2.85 -15.95
C PRO A 93 6.80 -2.21 -16.94
N THR A 94 7.15 -0.94 -16.73
CA THR A 94 8.16 -0.19 -17.49
C THR A 94 9.56 -0.34 -16.87
N GLU A 95 10.60 0.09 -17.59
CA GLU A 95 11.97 0.11 -17.04
C GLU A 95 12.11 1.00 -15.80
N ASP A 96 11.25 2.03 -15.66
CA ASP A 96 11.19 2.86 -14.47
C ASP A 96 10.66 2.05 -13.28
N LYS A 97 11.55 1.83 -12.30
CA LYS A 97 11.27 1.13 -11.04
C LYS A 97 11.16 2.10 -9.87
N SER A 98 10.99 3.39 -10.15
CA SER A 98 11.01 4.45 -9.14
C SER A 98 9.78 4.38 -8.24
N LEU A 99 8.63 3.94 -8.78
CA LEU A 99 7.39 3.76 -8.01
C LEU A 99 7.55 2.70 -6.90
N TYR A 100 8.25 1.60 -7.13
CA TYR A 100 8.54 0.66 -6.03
C TYR A 100 9.72 1.12 -5.16
N ASN A 101 10.86 1.42 -5.79
CA ASN A 101 12.12 1.62 -5.06
C ASN A 101 12.18 2.93 -4.29
N ASP A 102 11.51 3.96 -4.79
CA ASP A 102 11.53 5.29 -4.22
C ASP A 102 10.22 5.52 -3.44
N VAL A 103 9.07 5.45 -4.10
CA VAL A 103 7.77 5.70 -3.45
C VAL A 103 7.46 4.65 -2.37
N PHE A 104 7.34 3.38 -2.74
CA PHE A 104 6.91 2.34 -1.79
C PHE A 104 7.97 2.00 -0.74
N LYS A 105 9.23 1.85 -1.15
CA LYS A 105 10.29 1.36 -0.28
C LYS A 105 10.90 2.45 0.62
N LYS A 106 11.04 3.69 0.14
CA LYS A 106 11.72 4.76 0.91
C LYS A 106 10.75 5.81 1.43
N LEU A 107 9.85 6.31 0.59
CA LEU A 107 9.09 7.53 0.88
C LEU A 107 7.79 7.27 1.66
N LEU A 108 7.15 6.11 1.45
CA LEU A 108 6.01 5.68 2.26
C LEU A 108 6.44 5.36 3.70
N ASP A 109 5.59 5.63 4.68
CA ASP A 109 5.86 5.32 6.09
C ASP A 109 4.63 4.70 6.79
N ILE A 110 4.84 4.16 7.99
CA ILE A 110 3.75 3.56 8.76
C ILE A 110 2.78 4.66 9.19
N GLY A 111 1.49 4.42 8.97
CA GLY A 111 0.41 5.39 9.22
C GLY A 111 -0.06 6.15 7.98
N ASP A 112 0.65 6.05 6.86
CA ASP A 112 0.20 6.62 5.60
C ASP A 112 -1.03 5.88 5.05
N ILE A 113 -1.89 6.62 4.36
CA ILE A 113 -3.11 6.07 3.74
C ILE A 113 -2.78 5.78 2.29
N ILE A 114 -3.00 4.53 1.87
CA ILE A 114 -2.72 4.07 0.51
C ILE A 114 -3.95 3.41 -0.10
N GLY A 115 -4.16 3.66 -1.39
CA GLY A 115 -5.10 2.93 -2.24
C GLY A 115 -4.34 1.87 -3.03
N ILE A 116 -4.90 0.67 -3.13
CA ILE A 116 -4.28 -0.48 -3.79
C ILE A 116 -5.31 -1.10 -4.70
N SER A 117 -4.89 -1.35 -5.95
CA SER A 117 -5.67 -2.10 -6.93
C SER A 117 -4.88 -3.32 -7.35
N GLY A 118 -5.54 -4.48 -7.41
CA GLY A 118 -4.89 -5.75 -7.72
C GLY A 118 -5.88 -6.91 -7.75
N TYR A 119 -5.40 -8.10 -7.43
CA TYR A 119 -6.20 -9.32 -7.32
C TYR A 119 -5.91 -9.99 -5.99
N VAL A 120 -6.88 -10.76 -5.49
CA VAL A 120 -6.72 -11.51 -4.24
C VAL A 120 -6.19 -12.90 -4.55
N PHE A 121 -5.25 -13.38 -3.74
CA PHE A 121 -4.76 -14.75 -3.80
C PHE A 121 -4.45 -15.31 -2.42
N THR A 122 -4.37 -16.64 -2.33
CA THR A 122 -3.89 -17.31 -1.10
C THR A 122 -2.39 -17.54 -1.20
N THR A 123 -1.65 -17.03 -0.23
CA THR A 123 -0.22 -17.35 -0.08
C THR A 123 -0.01 -18.81 0.31
N GLN A 124 1.19 -19.35 0.12
CA GLN A 124 1.52 -20.75 0.48
C GLN A 124 1.26 -21.10 1.95
N VAL A 125 1.23 -20.10 2.85
CA VAL A 125 0.95 -20.26 4.28
C VAL A 125 -0.54 -20.16 4.62
N GLY A 126 -1.43 -20.07 3.62
CA GLY A 126 -2.88 -20.01 3.81
C GLY A 126 -3.42 -18.62 4.17
N VAL A 127 -2.61 -17.57 4.05
CA VAL A 127 -3.04 -16.18 4.31
C VAL A 127 -3.53 -15.54 3.01
N ILE A 128 -4.71 -14.93 3.07
CA ILE A 128 -5.33 -14.17 1.99
C ILE A 128 -4.55 -12.85 1.82
N SER A 129 -4.09 -12.54 0.61
CA SER A 129 -3.27 -11.38 0.26
C SER A 129 -3.65 -10.75 -1.06
#